data_AF-A0A1D2R342-F1
#
_entry.id   AF-A0A1D2R342-F1
#
_cell.length_a   1.000
_cell.length_b   1.000
_cell.length_c   1.000
_cell.angle_alpha   90.00
_cell.angle_beta   90.00
_cell.angle_gamma   90.00
#
_symmetry.space_group_name_H-M   'P 1'
#
loop_
_entity.id
_entity.type
_entity.pdbx_description
1 polymer ?
#
loop_
_entity_poly.entity_id
_entity_poly.type
_entity_poly.pdbx_seq_one_letter_code
_entity_poly.pdbx_strand_id
1 'polypeptide(L)'
;MACAVLNEEGKEELKKLGVRDSKKVARSRRQSLEQKIKDVSVEYQIIRIQAHEIDRLRKKISLNVIEAQKAAQLILSLNALPDKIIVDAVDVVPGNYRQRIMESIPDERKNKINMISEHKADDKYIEVGAASILAKVERDRVIGNLHKELGNFGSGYPSDPRTIEFIEGLKGEFPDCVRKSWNTIGRLKDERKQTMLGDF
;
A
#
# COMPACT_ATOMS: atom_id res chain seq x y z
N MET A 1 -3.03 1.47 -2.09
CA MET A 1 -2.25 1.40 -3.34
C MET A 1 -2.67 2.58 -4.21
N ALA A 2 -1.80 3.05 -5.09
CA ALA A 2 -2.13 4.13 -6.02
C ALA A 2 -1.44 3.93 -7.37
N CYS A 3 -1.92 4.59 -8.41
CA CYS A 3 -1.24 4.76 -9.69
C CYS A 3 -1.29 6.23 -10.12
N ALA A 4 -0.35 6.62 -10.98
CA ALA A 4 -0.29 7.93 -11.62
C ALA A 4 0.09 7.75 -13.09
N VAL A 5 -0.62 8.43 -13.98
CA VAL A 5 -0.39 8.46 -15.42
C VAL A 5 0.16 9.84 -15.75
N LEU A 6 1.37 9.88 -16.31
CA LEU A 6 2.07 11.13 -16.62
C LEU A 6 2.38 11.20 -18.12
N ASN A 7 2.21 12.39 -18.70
CA ASN A 7 2.80 12.75 -19.98
C ASN A 7 4.25 13.23 -19.77
N GLU A 8 4.97 13.53 -20.86
CA GLU A 8 6.38 13.94 -20.77
C GLU A 8 6.58 15.27 -20.01
N GLU A 9 5.66 16.21 -20.16
CA GLU A 9 5.69 17.49 -19.44
C GLU A 9 5.57 17.30 -17.92
N GLY A 10 4.56 16.53 -17.47
CA GLY A 10 4.35 16.23 -16.07
C GLY A 10 5.51 15.44 -15.47
N LYS A 11 6.13 14.51 -16.22
CA LYS A 11 7.35 13.82 -15.78
C LYS A 11 8.49 14.80 -15.52
N GLU A 12 8.74 15.74 -16.43
CA GLU A 12 9.82 16.70 -16.30
C GLU A 12 9.56 17.69 -15.14
N GLU A 13 8.31 18.10 -14.92
CA GLU A 13 7.96 18.93 -13.76
C GLU A 13 8.20 18.19 -12.44
N LEU A 14 7.72 16.95 -12.30
CA LEU A 14 7.92 16.16 -11.09
C LEU A 14 9.40 15.82 -10.83
N LYS A 15 10.18 15.66 -11.90
CA LYS A 15 11.63 15.49 -11.81
C LYS A 15 12.30 16.71 -11.20
N LYS A 16 11.93 17.93 -11.60
CA LYS A 16 12.42 19.19 -11.00
C LYS A 16 12.02 19.34 -9.54
N LEU A 17 10.88 18.77 -9.14
CA LEU A 17 10.40 18.79 -7.76
C LEU A 17 11.03 17.73 -6.83
N GLY A 18 11.85 16.82 -7.38
CA GLY A 18 12.57 15.81 -6.61
C GLY A 18 11.71 14.62 -6.16
N VAL A 19 10.70 14.23 -6.94
CA VAL A 19 9.78 13.13 -6.58
C VAL A 19 10.48 11.77 -6.39
N ARG A 20 11.63 11.54 -7.04
CA ARG A 20 12.41 10.29 -6.94
C ARG A 20 12.93 9.98 -5.53
N ASP A 21 13.15 10.97 -4.67
CA ASP A 21 13.79 10.75 -3.36
C ASP A 21 12.80 10.36 -2.24
N SER A 22 11.60 9.85 -2.60
CA SER A 22 10.44 9.72 -1.72
C SER A 22 10.67 8.94 -0.42
N LYS A 23 11.66 8.03 -0.37
CA LYS A 23 12.01 7.23 0.82
C LYS A 23 12.58 8.06 1.97
N LYS A 24 13.11 9.26 1.69
CA LYS A 24 13.61 10.21 2.70
C LYS A 24 12.78 11.50 2.79
N VAL A 25 11.72 11.63 2.00
CA VAL A 25 10.89 12.82 2.01
C VAL A 25 10.05 12.86 3.28
N ALA A 26 10.22 13.92 4.09
CA ALA A 26 9.43 14.14 5.30
C ALA A 26 7.92 14.22 5.00
N ARG A 27 7.09 13.89 5.99
CA ARG A 27 5.61 13.87 5.84
C ARG A 27 5.06 15.18 5.28
N SER A 28 5.52 16.33 5.78
CA SER A 28 5.13 17.66 5.30
C SER A 28 5.48 17.88 3.83
N ARG A 29 6.68 17.47 3.41
CA ARG A 29 7.09 17.56 2.01
C ARG A 29 6.27 16.62 1.12
N ARG A 30 5.95 15.39 1.57
CA ARG A 30 5.05 14.49 0.81
C ARG A 30 3.67 15.10 0.61
N GLN A 31 3.10 15.75 1.63
CA GLN A 31 1.82 16.45 1.51
C GLN A 31 1.89 17.60 0.49
N SER A 32 2.96 18.39 0.48
CA SER A 32 3.14 19.45 -0.53
C SER A 32 3.29 18.89 -1.96
N LEU A 33 3.92 17.72 -2.11
CA LEU A 33 4.09 17.04 -3.39
C LEU A 33 2.80 16.37 -3.87
N GLU A 34 1.92 15.92 -2.97
CA GLU A 34 0.64 15.28 -3.32
C GLU A 34 -0.16 16.16 -4.29
N GLN A 35 -0.33 17.44 -3.98
CA GLN A 35 -1.11 18.34 -4.82
C GLN A 35 -0.46 18.52 -6.19
N LYS A 36 0.85 18.77 -6.22
CA LYS A 36 1.60 18.90 -7.48
C LYS A 36 1.53 17.67 -8.35
N ILE A 37 1.62 16.48 -7.75
CA ILE A 37 1.44 15.22 -8.48
C ILE A 37 0.06 15.14 -9.10
N LYS A 38 -0.99 15.47 -8.35
CA LYS A 38 -2.37 15.44 -8.88
C LYS A 38 -2.57 16.44 -10.01
N ASP A 39 -2.01 17.64 -9.89
CA ASP A 39 -2.18 18.72 -10.87
C ASP A 39 -1.53 18.36 -12.22
N VAL A 40 -0.37 17.69 -12.21
CA VAL A 40 0.38 17.36 -13.43
C VAL A 40 0.11 15.94 -13.96
N SER A 41 -0.65 15.13 -13.22
CA SER A 41 -1.03 13.80 -13.69
C SER A 41 -2.15 13.92 -14.71
N VAL A 42 -2.02 13.21 -15.83
CA VAL A 42 -3.11 13.02 -16.79
C VAL A 42 -4.28 12.30 -16.09
N GLU A 43 -3.95 11.29 -15.28
CA GLU A 43 -4.90 10.57 -14.45
C GLU A 43 -4.18 10.00 -13.23
N TYR A 44 -4.87 9.85 -12.11
CA TYR A 44 -4.37 9.10 -10.96
C TYR A 44 -5.52 8.37 -10.28
N GLN A 45 -5.23 7.24 -9.65
CA GLN A 45 -6.21 6.47 -8.89
C GLN A 45 -5.61 6.03 -7.56
N ILE A 46 -6.43 6.00 -6.50
CA ILE A 46 -6.03 5.54 -5.16
C ILE A 46 -7.06 4.53 -4.69
N ILE A 47 -6.60 3.34 -4.31
CA ILE A 47 -7.44 2.31 -3.70
C ILE A 47 -6.97 2.05 -2.27
N ARG A 48 -7.92 2.14 -1.33
CA ARG A 48 -7.75 1.72 0.06
C ARG A 48 -8.22 0.27 0.21
N ILE A 49 -7.45 -0.51 0.95
CA ILE A 49 -7.82 -1.87 1.33
C ILE A 49 -7.94 -1.88 2.85
N GLN A 50 -9.14 -2.08 3.36
CA GLN A 50 -9.41 -2.01 4.79
C GLN A 50 -8.84 -3.25 5.51
N ALA A 51 -8.51 -3.11 6.80
CA ALA A 51 -7.91 -4.22 7.56
C ALA A 51 -8.83 -5.46 7.61
N HIS A 52 -10.14 -5.27 7.84
CA HIS A 52 -11.11 -6.37 7.80
C HIS A 52 -11.21 -7.03 6.41
N GLU A 53 -11.04 -6.26 5.33
CA GLU A 53 -11.04 -6.79 3.96
C GLU A 53 -9.81 -7.66 3.73
N ILE A 54 -8.63 -7.20 4.18
CA ILE A 54 -7.39 -7.96 4.13
C ILE A 54 -7.54 -9.26 4.91
N ASP A 55 -8.02 -9.22 6.16
CA ASP A 55 -8.20 -10.42 6.99
C ASP A 55 -9.15 -11.42 6.33
N ARG A 56 -10.25 -10.94 5.72
CA ARG A 56 -11.21 -11.79 5.00
C ARG A 56 -10.56 -12.47 3.80
N LEU A 57 -9.79 -11.73 2.99
CA LEU A 57 -9.12 -12.26 1.79
C LEU A 57 -7.97 -13.21 2.14
N ARG A 58 -7.22 -12.91 3.21
CA ARG A 58 -6.10 -13.72 3.71
C ARG A 58 -6.49 -15.14 4.12
N LYS A 59 -7.78 -15.40 4.35
CA LYS A 59 -8.31 -16.76 4.56
C LYS A 59 -8.28 -17.63 3.29
N LYS A 60 -8.18 -17.02 2.11
CA LYS A 60 -8.31 -17.70 0.81
C LYS A 60 -7.07 -17.56 -0.06
N ILE A 61 -6.40 -16.41 0.00
CA ILE A 61 -5.30 -16.06 -0.90
C ILE A 61 -4.16 -15.36 -0.15
N SER A 62 -2.95 -15.39 -0.74
CA SER A 62 -1.78 -14.73 -0.18
C SER A 62 -1.85 -13.20 -0.31
N LEU A 63 -1.02 -12.47 0.45
CA LEU A 63 -0.99 -11.01 0.38
C LEU A 63 -0.53 -10.53 -1.01
N ASN A 64 0.46 -11.21 -1.61
CA ASN A 64 0.93 -10.91 -2.97
C ASN A 64 -0.20 -11.02 -4.01
N VAL A 65 -1.11 -12.00 -3.86
CA VAL A 65 -2.27 -12.13 -4.76
C VAL A 65 -3.28 -11.01 -4.52
N ILE A 66 -3.56 -10.64 -3.26
CA ILE A 66 -4.41 -9.49 -2.93
C ILE A 66 -3.85 -8.21 -3.56
N GLU A 67 -2.55 -7.96 -3.43
CA GLU A 67 -1.89 -6.80 -4.00
C GLU A 67 -1.95 -6.82 -5.53
N ALA A 68 -1.71 -7.97 -6.17
CA ALA A 68 -1.81 -8.11 -7.61
C ALA A 68 -3.24 -7.86 -8.14
N GLN A 69 -4.26 -8.36 -7.45
CA GLN A 69 -5.68 -8.11 -7.79
C GLN A 69 -6.02 -6.61 -7.69
N LYS A 70 -5.50 -5.93 -6.67
CA LYS A 70 -5.77 -4.49 -6.47
C LYS A 70 -4.97 -3.63 -7.47
N ALA A 71 -3.78 -4.06 -7.87
CA ALA A 71 -3.03 -3.44 -8.96
C ALA A 71 -3.78 -3.61 -10.30
N ALA A 72 -4.30 -4.80 -10.60
CA ALA A 72 -5.15 -5.02 -11.76
C ALA A 72 -6.41 -4.14 -11.73
N GLN A 73 -7.06 -4.03 -10.56
CA GLN A 73 -8.22 -3.14 -10.37
C GLN A 73 -7.88 -1.68 -10.70
N LEU A 74 -6.73 -1.17 -10.23
CA LEU A 74 -6.26 0.18 -10.57
C LEU A 74 -6.09 0.36 -12.08
N ILE A 75 -5.42 -0.58 -12.74
CA ILE A 75 -5.18 -0.54 -14.19
C ILE A 75 -6.50 -0.53 -14.97
N LEU A 76 -7.46 -1.35 -14.56
CA LEU A 76 -8.76 -1.45 -15.21
C LEU A 76 -9.67 -0.25 -14.92
N SER A 77 -9.41 0.50 -13.85
CA SER A 77 -10.15 1.72 -13.50
C SER A 77 -9.69 2.97 -14.25
N LEU A 78 -8.57 2.91 -14.98
CA LEU A 78 -8.09 4.02 -15.80
C LEU A 78 -9.03 4.28 -16.98
N ASN A 79 -9.28 5.55 -17.29
CA ASN A 79 -10.12 5.95 -18.43
C ASN A 79 -9.49 5.54 -19.76
N ALA A 80 -8.16 5.60 -19.84
CA ALA A 80 -7.38 5.14 -20.98
C ALA A 80 -6.16 4.35 -20.51
N LEU A 81 -5.82 3.27 -21.21
CA LEU A 81 -4.60 2.52 -20.93
C LEU A 81 -3.39 3.32 -21.41
N PRO A 82 -2.36 3.53 -20.58
CA PRO A 82 -1.12 4.17 -21.01
C PRO A 82 -0.29 3.21 -21.87
N ASP A 83 0.63 3.77 -22.66
CA ASP A 83 1.52 3.01 -23.56
C ASP A 83 2.44 2.03 -22.81
N LYS A 84 2.71 2.32 -21.53
CA LYS A 84 3.56 1.52 -20.66
C LYS A 84 3.12 1.66 -19.21
N ILE A 85 2.99 0.52 -18.53
CA ILE A 85 2.68 0.41 -17.11
C ILE A 85 3.93 -0.10 -16.39
N ILE A 86 4.29 0.57 -15.29
CA ILE A 86 5.44 0.20 -14.47
C ILE A 86 4.93 -0.05 -13.05
N VAL A 87 5.25 -1.21 -12.50
CA VAL A 87 4.84 -1.60 -11.15
C VAL A 87 6.06 -1.88 -10.27
N ASP A 88 5.99 -1.46 -9.01
CA ASP A 88 6.99 -1.80 -7.99
C ASP A 88 6.69 -3.20 -7.46
N ALA A 89 7.64 -4.10 -7.64
CA ALA A 89 7.47 -5.51 -7.32
C ALA A 89 7.46 -5.74 -5.80
N VAL A 90 6.37 -6.33 -5.32
CA VAL A 90 6.23 -6.80 -3.92
C VAL A 90 6.58 -8.29 -3.76
N ASP A 91 6.62 -9.03 -4.87
CA ASP A 91 7.04 -10.43 -4.91
C ASP A 91 8.57 -10.53 -4.99
N VAL A 92 9.15 -11.59 -4.44
CA VAL A 92 10.61 -11.84 -4.47
C VAL A 92 11.14 -11.82 -5.91
N VAL A 93 10.34 -12.35 -6.85
CA VAL A 93 10.67 -12.35 -8.28
C VAL A 93 9.74 -11.36 -9.00
N PRO A 94 10.26 -10.28 -9.62
CA PRO A 94 9.42 -9.27 -10.26
C PRO A 94 8.50 -9.83 -11.36
N GLY A 95 8.98 -10.84 -12.10
CA GLY A 95 8.20 -11.52 -13.13
C GLY A 95 6.94 -12.21 -12.57
N ASN A 96 7.02 -12.80 -11.37
CA ASN A 96 5.86 -13.42 -10.71
C ASN A 96 4.80 -12.36 -10.39
N TYR A 97 5.22 -11.19 -9.91
CA TYR A 97 4.27 -10.13 -9.60
C TYR A 97 3.53 -9.65 -10.85
N ARG A 98 4.25 -9.40 -11.95
CA ARG A 98 3.66 -9.09 -13.26
C ARG A 98 2.65 -10.16 -13.67
N GLN A 99 3.05 -11.44 -13.59
CA GLN A 99 2.19 -12.55 -13.98
C GLN A 99 0.89 -12.58 -13.16
N ARG A 100 0.97 -12.45 -11.83
CA ARG A 100 -0.22 -12.43 -10.95
C ARG A 100 -1.16 -11.26 -11.26
N ILE A 101 -0.60 -10.10 -11.62
CA ILE A 101 -1.42 -8.96 -12.05
C ILE A 101 -2.12 -9.31 -13.35
N MET A 102 -1.39 -9.83 -14.34
CA MET A 102 -1.98 -10.25 -15.62
C MET A 102 -3.04 -11.35 -15.46
N GLU A 103 -2.86 -12.30 -14.54
CA GLU A 103 -3.86 -13.32 -14.20
C GLU A 103 -5.16 -12.73 -13.62
N SER A 104 -5.07 -11.54 -13.02
CA SER A 104 -6.22 -10.82 -12.45
C SER A 104 -6.91 -9.89 -13.46
N ILE A 105 -6.46 -9.87 -14.72
CA ILE A 105 -7.00 -9.04 -15.80
C ILE A 105 -7.79 -9.92 -16.78
N PRO A 106 -8.95 -9.48 -17.28
CA PRO A 106 -9.71 -10.21 -18.30
C PRO A 106 -8.91 -10.45 -19.59
N ASP A 107 -9.04 -11.64 -20.19
CA ASP A 107 -8.24 -12.08 -21.34
C ASP A 107 -8.30 -11.11 -22.52
N GLU A 108 -9.48 -10.55 -22.80
CA GLU A 108 -9.73 -9.59 -23.88
C GLU A 108 -8.97 -8.25 -23.71
N ARG A 109 -8.48 -7.97 -22.49
CA ARG A 109 -7.67 -6.77 -22.18
C ARG A 109 -6.18 -7.05 -22.12
N LYS A 110 -5.75 -8.30 -21.90
CA LYS A 110 -4.34 -8.65 -21.67
C LYS A 110 -3.42 -8.21 -22.81
N ASN A 111 -3.85 -8.40 -24.06
CA ASN A 111 -3.04 -8.06 -25.24
C ASN A 111 -2.80 -6.55 -25.41
N LYS A 112 -3.56 -5.71 -24.71
CA LYS A 112 -3.41 -4.24 -24.75
C LYS A 112 -2.47 -3.71 -23.66
N ILE A 113 -1.98 -4.58 -22.77
CA ILE A 113 -1.22 -4.16 -21.60
C ILE A 113 0.27 -4.42 -21.82
N ASN A 114 1.01 -3.32 -21.93
CA ASN A 114 2.46 -3.33 -21.89
C ASN A 114 2.93 -3.01 -20.47
N MET A 115 3.38 -4.02 -19.72
CA MET A 115 3.74 -3.88 -18.31
C MET A 115 5.16 -4.36 -18.01
N ILE A 116 5.87 -3.56 -17.21
CA ILE A 116 7.15 -3.89 -16.59
C ILE A 116 6.95 -3.95 -15.07
N SER A 117 7.56 -4.96 -14.45
CA SER A 117 7.62 -5.12 -13.00
C SER A 117 9.08 -5.18 -12.58
N GLU A 118 9.47 -4.30 -11.66
CA GLU A 118 10.84 -4.20 -11.16
C GLU A 118 10.88 -3.94 -9.68
N HIS A 119 11.95 -4.40 -9.04
CA HIS A 119 12.26 -4.00 -7.66
C HIS A 119 12.72 -2.55 -7.60
N LYS A 120 12.26 -1.84 -6.57
CA LYS A 120 12.62 -0.44 -6.30
C LYS A 120 12.29 0.45 -7.50
N ALA A 121 11.16 0.16 -8.14
CA ALA A 121 10.72 0.92 -9.30
C ALA A 121 10.42 2.38 -8.91
N ASP A 122 10.04 2.63 -7.66
CA ASP A 122 9.81 3.97 -7.11
C ASP A 122 11.08 4.85 -7.06
N ASP A 123 12.27 4.25 -6.96
CA ASP A 123 13.54 4.96 -7.03
C ASP A 123 13.98 5.26 -8.48
N LYS A 124 13.52 4.43 -9.43
CA LYS A 124 13.94 4.47 -10.84
C LYS A 124 13.01 5.27 -11.72
N TYR A 125 11.70 5.25 -11.46
CA TYR A 125 10.68 5.77 -12.36
C TYR A 125 9.85 6.86 -11.66
N ILE A 126 9.73 8.03 -12.28
CA ILE A 126 9.05 9.20 -11.70
C ILE A 126 7.57 8.91 -11.47
N GLU A 127 6.94 8.19 -12.40
CA GLU A 127 5.56 7.72 -12.36
C GLU A 127 5.30 6.87 -11.11
N VAL A 128 6.21 5.94 -10.82
CA VAL A 128 6.11 5.05 -9.67
C VAL A 128 6.42 5.79 -8.37
N GLY A 129 7.38 6.70 -8.38
CA GLY A 129 7.65 7.60 -7.26
C GLY A 129 6.44 8.48 -6.90
N ALA A 130 5.77 9.02 -7.92
CA ALA A 130 4.55 9.81 -7.78
C ALA A 130 3.41 8.98 -7.16
N ALA A 131 3.16 7.79 -7.70
CA ALA A 131 2.18 6.84 -7.14
C ALA A 131 2.51 6.45 -5.69
N SER A 132 3.79 6.24 -5.38
CA SER A 132 4.27 5.92 -4.03
C SER A 132 4.00 7.05 -3.04
N ILE A 133 4.18 8.32 -3.45
CA ILE A 133 3.83 9.49 -2.64
C ILE A 133 2.32 9.56 -2.40
N LEU A 134 1.50 9.42 -3.45
CA LEU A 134 0.03 9.44 -3.32
C LEU A 134 -0.45 8.37 -2.33
N ALA A 135 0.07 7.14 -2.44
CA ALA A 135 -0.26 6.05 -1.52
C ALA A 135 0.17 6.32 -0.08
N LYS A 136 1.38 6.88 0.13
CA LYS A 136 1.91 7.20 1.47
C LYS A 136 1.14 8.34 2.12
N VAL A 137 0.84 9.41 1.38
CA VAL A 137 0.08 10.55 1.93
C VAL A 137 -1.33 10.12 2.31
N GLU A 138 -1.97 9.27 1.50
CA GLU A 138 -3.27 8.72 1.84
C GLU A 138 -3.22 7.85 3.09
N ARG A 139 -2.21 6.97 3.22
CA ARG A 139 -1.99 6.17 4.43
C ARG A 139 -1.80 7.07 5.65
N ASP A 140 -0.94 8.08 5.54
CA ASP A 140 -0.64 9.01 6.62
C ASP A 140 -1.87 9.82 7.05
N ARG A 141 -2.78 10.14 6.11
CA ARG A 141 -4.07 10.79 6.38
C ARG A 141 -5.00 9.86 7.19
N VAL A 142 -5.15 8.61 6.75
CA VAL A 142 -5.99 7.61 7.45
C VAL A 142 -5.45 7.31 8.85
N ILE A 143 -4.15 7.06 8.99
CA ILE A 143 -3.51 6.82 10.30
C ILE A 143 -3.64 8.05 11.21
N GLY A 144 -3.51 9.26 10.66
CA GLY A 144 -3.72 10.50 11.41
C GLY A 144 -5.14 10.64 11.97
N ASN A 145 -6.16 10.18 11.25
CA ASN A 145 -7.54 10.18 11.75
C ASN A 145 -7.74 9.11 12.82
N LEU A 146 -7.19 7.90 12.62
CA LEU A 146 -7.22 6.86 13.64
C LEU A 146 -6.55 7.29 14.95
N HIS A 147 -5.48 8.10 14.88
CA HIS A 147 -4.86 8.66 16.07
C HIS A 147 -5.76 9.64 16.83
N LYS A 148 -6.64 10.36 16.13
CA LYS A 148 -7.62 11.25 16.78
C LYS A 148 -8.74 10.46 17.45
N GLU A 149 -9.13 9.32 16.85
CA GLU A 149 -10.22 8.48 17.34
C GLU A 149 -9.79 7.52 18.46
N LEU A 150 -8.61 6.91 18.33
CA LEU A 150 -8.13 5.81 19.19
C LEU A 150 -6.94 6.21 20.07
N GLY A 151 -6.43 7.42 19.92
CA GLY A 151 -5.22 7.88 20.60
C GLY A 151 -3.92 7.45 19.92
N ASN A 152 -2.78 7.71 20.58
CA ASN A 152 -1.47 7.44 20.02
C ASN A 152 -1.07 5.96 20.18
N PHE A 153 -1.39 5.14 19.18
CA PHE A 153 -0.96 3.74 19.08
C PHE A 153 0.43 3.55 18.44
N GLY A 154 1.24 4.61 18.33
CA GLY A 154 2.54 4.54 17.64
C GLY A 154 2.41 4.38 16.13
N SER A 155 3.40 3.73 15.50
CA SER A 155 3.50 3.64 14.04
C SER A 155 2.55 2.63 13.38
N GLY A 156 1.94 1.75 14.17
CA GLY A 156 1.17 0.60 13.68
C GLY A 156 2.03 -0.60 13.26
N TYR A 157 3.35 -0.55 13.49
CA TYR A 157 4.26 -1.66 13.22
C TYR A 157 4.60 -2.44 14.50
N PRO A 158 4.80 -3.77 14.43
CA PRO A 158 5.18 -4.58 15.60
C PRO A 158 6.52 -4.22 16.23
N SER A 159 7.38 -3.49 15.51
CA SER A 159 8.67 -3.01 16.01
C SER A 159 8.57 -1.74 16.87
N ASP A 160 7.40 -1.11 16.93
CA ASP A 160 7.17 0.07 17.76
C ASP A 160 6.50 -0.35 19.07
N PRO A 161 7.17 -0.18 20.24
CA PRO A 161 6.64 -0.59 21.53
C PRO A 161 5.24 -0.05 21.82
N ARG A 162 4.95 1.19 21.42
CA ARG A 162 3.63 1.82 21.62
C ARG A 162 2.52 1.11 20.86
N THR A 163 2.84 0.50 19.71
CA THR A 163 1.87 -0.32 18.96
C THR A 163 1.57 -1.60 19.71
N ILE A 164 2.60 -2.25 20.29
CA ILE A 164 2.42 -3.47 21.07
C ILE A 164 1.59 -3.19 22.33
N GLU A 165 1.96 -2.16 23.09
CA GLU A 165 1.23 -1.73 24.30
C GLU A 165 -0.23 -1.40 23.98
N PHE A 166 -0.49 -0.68 22.88
CA PHE A 166 -1.85 -0.40 22.43
C PHE A 166 -2.65 -1.68 22.15
N ILE A 167 -2.08 -2.61 21.40
CA ILE A 167 -2.74 -3.88 21.05
C ILE A 167 -2.98 -4.75 22.29
N GLU A 168 -2.06 -4.77 23.24
CA GLU A 168 -2.21 -5.46 24.52
C GLU A 168 -3.34 -4.84 25.36
N GLY A 169 -3.41 -3.51 25.41
CA GLY A 169 -4.45 -2.76 26.11
C GLY A 169 -5.88 -3.06 25.62
N LEU A 170 -6.04 -3.48 24.37
CA LEU A 170 -7.36 -3.81 23.78
C LEU A 170 -7.99 -5.12 24.31
N LYS A 171 -7.25 -5.92 25.10
CA LYS A 171 -7.78 -7.14 25.77
C LYS A 171 -8.56 -8.13 24.87
N GLY A 172 -8.31 -8.11 23.56
CA GLY A 172 -8.95 -9.01 22.58
C GLY A 172 -10.11 -8.39 21.79
N GLU A 173 -10.55 -7.20 22.18
CA GLU A 173 -11.53 -6.39 21.45
C GLU A 173 -10.80 -5.47 20.47
N PHE A 174 -10.52 -6.00 19.27
CA PHE A 174 -9.77 -5.24 18.28
C PHE A 174 -10.67 -4.36 17.41
N PRO A 175 -10.37 -3.05 17.27
CA PRO A 175 -11.09 -2.17 16.37
C PRO A 175 -10.83 -2.56 14.91
N ASP A 176 -11.69 -2.09 14.01
CA ASP A 176 -11.70 -2.49 12.60
C ASP A 176 -10.42 -2.13 11.83
N CYS A 177 -9.58 -1.25 12.36
CA CYS A 177 -8.29 -0.90 11.77
C CYS A 177 -7.18 -1.93 12.05
N VAL A 178 -7.40 -2.88 12.97
CA VAL A 178 -6.42 -3.93 13.32
C VAL A 178 -6.58 -5.13 12.39
N ARG A 179 -5.48 -5.56 11.80
CA ARG A 179 -5.43 -6.77 10.96
C ARG A 179 -5.21 -8.00 11.84
N LYS A 180 -6.28 -8.72 12.12
CA LYS A 180 -6.33 -9.88 13.03
C LYS A 180 -5.55 -11.08 12.48
N SER A 181 -5.28 -11.14 11.18
CA SER A 181 -4.49 -12.23 10.57
C SER A 181 -2.97 -12.04 10.68
N TRP A 182 -2.48 -10.98 11.33
CA TRP A 182 -1.04 -10.74 11.49
C TRP A 182 -0.46 -11.57 12.62
N ASN A 183 0.76 -12.07 12.43
CA ASN A 183 1.45 -12.93 13.40
C ASN A 183 1.57 -12.29 14.80
N THR A 184 1.68 -10.96 14.88
CA THR A 184 1.70 -10.23 16.15
C THR A 184 0.46 -10.51 17.00
N ILE A 185 -0.73 -10.54 16.38
CA ILE A 185 -1.98 -10.84 17.08
C ILE A 185 -2.03 -12.31 17.49
N GLY A 186 -1.52 -13.22 16.65
CA GLY A 186 -1.40 -14.65 16.98
C GLY A 186 -0.52 -14.86 18.21
N ARG A 187 0.69 -14.31 18.20
CA ARG A 187 1.66 -14.42 19.29
C ARG A 187 1.10 -13.89 20.61
N LEU A 188 0.49 -12.71 20.60
CA LEU A 188 -0.10 -12.12 21.81
C LEU A 188 -1.28 -12.93 22.37
N LYS A 189 -2.03 -13.64 21.51
CA LYS A 189 -3.09 -14.56 21.95
C LYS A 189 -2.52 -15.83 22.58
N ASP A 190 -1.44 -16.35 22.03
CA ASP A 190 -0.79 -17.57 22.52
C ASP A 190 -0.10 -17.33 23.87
N GLU A 191 0.58 -16.20 24.02
CA GLU A 191 1.20 -15.77 25.29
C GLU A 191 0.15 -15.65 26.42
N ARG A 192 -1.01 -15.03 26.14
CA ARG A 192 -2.10 -14.95 27.13
C ARG A 192 -2.65 -16.30 27.57
N LYS A 193 -2.78 -17.25 26.64
CA LYS A 193 -3.23 -18.60 26.97
C LYS A 193 -2.23 -19.32 27.87
N GLN A 194 -0.93 -19.14 27.63
CA GLN A 194 0.12 -19.73 28.44
C GLN A 194 0.15 -19.16 29.86
N THR A 195 -0.02 -17.85 30.04
CA THR A 195 -0.11 -17.24 31.38
C THR A 195 -1.32 -17.79 32.15
N MET A 196 -2.49 -17.89 31.52
CA MET A 196 -3.67 -18.48 32.16
C MET A 196 -3.53 -19.96 32.54
N LEU A 197 -2.68 -20.72 31.85
CA LEU A 197 -2.41 -22.14 32.16
C LEU A 197 -1.38 -22.32 33.28
N GLY A 198 -0.50 -21.34 33.50
CA GLY A 198 0.53 -21.38 34.54
C GLY A 198 0.06 -20.89 35.92
N ASP A 199 -1.12 -20.29 35.99
CA ASP A 199 -1.73 -19.76 37.23
C ASP A 199 -2.65 -20.78 37.94
N PHE A 200 -2.61 -22.07 37.56
CA PHE A 200 -3.38 -23.17 38.16
C PHE A 200 -2.49 -24.23 38.80
#